data_AF-A0A1A7YRG7-F1
#
_entry.id   AF-A0A1A7YRG7-F1
#
_cell.length_a   1.000
_cell.length_b   1.000
_cell.length_c   1.000
_cell.angle_alpha   90.00
_cell.angle_beta   90.00
_cell.angle_gamma   90.00
#
_symmetry.space_group_name_H-M   'P 1'
#
loop_
_entity.id
_entity.type
_entity.pdbx_description
1 polymer ?
#
loop_
_entity_poly.entity_id
_entity_poly.type
_entity_poly.pdbx_seq_one_letter_code
_entity_poly.pdbx_strand_id
1 'polypeptide(L)' 'VSGGTRLTIKGQQLLTGQPSDLSAFLGSHPCYILNEVKDSHLVCETSSSNQTNPVPVRVFFGKAERTVPNIPFRYL' A
#
# COMPACT_ATOMS: atom_id res chain seq x y z
N VAL A 1 -1.41 -17.53 -2.05
CA VAL A 1 -0.75 -16.95 -0.86
C VAL A 1 -1.81 -16.27 0.01
N SER A 2 -1.79 -16.53 1.32
CA SER A 2 -2.88 -16.14 2.24
C SER A 2 -2.96 -14.63 2.53
N GLY A 3 -1.89 -13.87 2.34
CA GLY A 3 -1.84 -12.46 2.76
C GLY A 3 -1.53 -12.33 4.26
N GLY A 4 -1.92 -11.20 4.87
CA GLY A 4 -1.72 -10.91 6.29
C GLY A 4 -0.37 -10.27 6.66
N THR A 5 0.51 -10.03 5.67
CA THR A 5 1.77 -9.33 5.91
C THR A 5 1.51 -7.86 6.22
N ARG A 6 2.07 -7.34 7.30
CA ARG A 6 2.03 -5.91 7.62
C ARG A 6 3.17 -5.18 6.91
N LEU A 7 2.82 -4.22 6.06
CA LEU A 7 3.75 -3.39 5.33
C LEU A 7 3.74 -1.98 5.88
N THR A 8 4.93 -1.45 6.18
CA THR A 8 5.12 -0.03 6.48
C THR A 8 5.61 0.69 5.22
N ILE A 9 4.76 1.52 4.64
CA ILE A 9 5.10 2.37 3.49
C ILE A 9 5.55 3.71 4.03
N LYS A 10 6.81 4.07 3.79
CA LYS A 10 7.41 5.35 4.21
C LYS A 10 7.30 6.38 3.10
N GLY A 11 7.09 7.64 3.47
CA GLY A 11 6.92 8.75 2.55
C GLY A 11 6.93 10.09 3.27
N GLN A 12 6.36 11.11 2.64
CA GLN A 12 6.13 12.45 3.19
C GLN A 12 4.77 12.93 2.69
N GLN A 13 4.12 13.83 3.43
CA GLN A 13 2.83 14.41 3.04
C GLN A 13 1.73 13.36 2.84
N LEU A 14 1.77 12.24 3.57
CA LEU A 14 0.81 11.15 3.41
C LEU A 14 -0.59 11.50 3.95
N LEU A 15 -0.71 12.56 4.77
CA LEU A 15 -1.99 13.06 5.27
C LEU A 15 -2.56 14.20 4.41
N THR A 16 -2.20 14.24 3.13
CA THR A 16 -2.78 15.20 2.18
C THR A 16 -4.19 14.76 1.75
N GLY A 17 -5.14 15.70 1.79
CA GLY A 17 -6.54 15.42 1.45
C GLY A 17 -7.31 14.74 2.58
N GLN A 18 -8.31 13.93 2.24
CA GLN A 18 -9.10 13.19 3.24
C GLN A 18 -8.47 11.81 3.49
N PRO A 19 -8.25 11.40 4.76
CA PRO A 19 -7.72 10.07 5.07
C PRO A 19 -8.56 8.91 4.51
N SER A 20 -9.88 9.12 4.34
CA SER A 20 -10.80 8.16 3.72
C SER A 20 -10.51 7.89 2.23
N ASP A 21 -9.82 8.82 1.57
CA ASP A 21 -9.47 8.73 0.16
C ASP A 21 -8.12 8.03 -0.06
N LEU A 22 -7.43 7.68 1.03
CA LEU A 22 -6.17 6.95 1.00
C LEU A 22 -6.46 5.47 0.76
N SER A 23 -5.84 4.89 -0.27
CA SER A 23 -5.90 3.44 -0.52
C SER A 23 -4.56 2.91 -1.03
N ALA A 24 -4.25 1.66 -0.72
CA ALA A 24 -2.98 1.03 -1.08
C ALA A 24 -3.22 -0.29 -1.81
N PHE A 25 -2.36 -0.60 -2.78
CA PHE A 25 -2.45 -1.79 -3.62
C PHE A 25 -1.07 -2.39 -3.89
N LEU A 26 -1.05 -3.72 -4.02
CA LEU A 26 0.09 -4.52 -4.44
C LEU A 26 -0.27 -5.19 -5.76
N GLY A 27 0.20 -4.59 -6.86
CA GLY A 27 -0.34 -4.92 -8.19
C GLY A 27 -1.84 -4.61 -8.22
N SER A 28 -2.67 -5.60 -8.52
CA SER A 28 -4.14 -5.50 -8.54
C SER A 28 -4.82 -5.85 -7.20
N HIS A 29 -4.05 -6.19 -6.16
CA HIS A 29 -4.58 -6.68 -4.89
C HIS A 29 -4.59 -5.58 -3.84
N PRO A 30 -5.66 -5.42 -3.05
CA PRO A 30 -5.72 -4.38 -2.02
C PRO A 30 -4.74 -4.65 -0.87
N CYS A 31 -4.20 -3.58 -0.31
CA CYS A 31 -3.52 -3.56 0.98
C CYS A 31 -4.35 -2.72 1.95
N TYR A 32 -4.95 -3.36 2.94
CA TYR A 32 -5.90 -2.72 3.84
C TYR A 32 -5.16 -1.83 4.84
N ILE A 33 -5.33 -0.51 4.71
CA ILE A 33 -4.69 0.46 5.59
C ILE A 33 -5.23 0.30 7.01
N LEU A 34 -4.32 0.20 7.97
CA LEU A 34 -4.62 0.13 9.39
C LEU A 34 -4.75 1.54 9.97
N ASN A 35 -5.24 1.68 11.20
CA ASN A 35 -5.35 2.98 11.91
C ASN A 35 -4.00 3.62 12.28
N GLU A 36 -2.93 3.30 11.55
CA GLU A 36 -1.56 3.76 11.73
C GLU A 36 -1.10 4.56 10.50
N VAL A 37 -1.74 5.70 10.26
CA VAL A 37 -1.36 6.65 9.20
C VAL A 37 -0.78 7.90 9.83
N LYS A 38 0.46 8.23 9.46
CA LYS A 38 1.17 9.46 9.83
C LYS A 38 1.66 10.12 8.55
N ASP A 39 2.04 11.39 8.65
CA ASP A 39 2.55 12.13 7.49
C ASP A 39 3.79 11.49 6.85
N SER A 40 4.59 10.77 7.66
CA SER A 40 5.83 10.10 7.23
C SER A 40 5.70 8.62 6.88
N HIS A 41 4.61 7.95 7.29
CA HIS A 41 4.40 6.54 6.98
C HIS A 41 2.94 6.12 7.15
N LEU A 42 2.57 5.05 6.47
CA LEU A 42 1.32 4.32 6.71
C LEU A 42 1.61 2.84 6.87
N VAL A 43 0.74 2.13 7.60
CA VAL A 43 0.79 0.68 7.73
C VAL A 43 -0.44 0.08 7.05
N CYS A 44 -0.21 -0.96 6.24
CA CYS A 44 -1.29 -1.72 5.62
C CYS A 44 -1.07 -3.22 5.72
N GLU A 45 -2.15 -3.99 5.68
CA GLU A 45 -2.14 -5.46 5.68
C GLU A 45 -2.47 -5.99 4.28
N THR A 46 -1.60 -6.86 3.75
CA THR A 46 -1.75 -7.39 2.38
C THR A 46 -2.94 -8.35 2.28
N SER A 47 -3.79 -8.22 1.26
CA SER A 47 -4.78 -9.27 0.97
C SER A 47 -4.14 -10.58 0.51
N SER A 48 -4.94 -11.64 0.43
CA SER A 48 -4.55 -12.85 -0.28
C SER A 48 -4.27 -12.54 -1.76
N SER A 49 -3.40 -13.34 -2.37
CA SER A 49 -3.06 -13.23 -3.78
C SER A 49 -2.77 -14.60 -4.41
N ASN A 50 -3.11 -14.73 -5.68
CA ASN A 50 -2.72 -15.86 -6.53
C ASN A 50 -1.42 -15.59 -7.31
N GLN A 51 -0.82 -14.40 -7.18
CA GLN A 51 0.43 -14.04 -7.84
C GLN A 51 1.61 -14.25 -6.88
N THR A 52 2.74 -14.70 -7.41
CA THR A 52 4.02 -14.83 -6.68
C THR A 52 5.15 -14.04 -7.36
N ASN A 53 4.84 -13.37 -8.47
CA ASN A 53 5.75 -12.46 -9.14
C ASN A 53 5.89 -11.15 -8.35
N PRO A 54 7.03 -10.44 -8.48
CA PRO A 54 7.15 -9.09 -7.95
C PRO A 54 6.08 -8.16 -8.53
N VAL A 55 5.37 -7.44 -7.66
CA VAL A 55 4.32 -6.49 -8.02
C VAL A 55 4.64 -5.08 -7.51
N PRO A 56 4.21 -4.01 -8.20
CA PRO A 56 4.42 -2.65 -7.73
C PRO A 56 3.58 -2.35 -6.49
N VAL A 57 4.14 -1.54 -5.59
CA VAL A 57 3.41 -0.97 -4.45
C VAL A 57 2.85 0.38 -4.85
N ARG A 58 1.54 0.54 -4.79
CA ARG A 58 0.82 1.74 -5.21
C ARG A 58 -0.01 2.31 -4.07
N VAL A 59 -0.01 3.63 -3.97
CA VAL A 59 -0.81 4.39 -3.02
C VAL A 59 -1.62 5.41 -3.81
N PHE A 60 -2.91 5.48 -3.54
CA PHE A 60 -3.83 6.43 -4.13
C PHE A 60 -4.24 7.45 -3.07
N PHE A 61 -4.18 8.72 -3.45
CA PHE A 61 -4.69 9.85 -2.68
C PHE A 61 -5.90 10.41 -3.45
N GLY A 62 -7.08 9.83 -3.20
CA GLY A 62 -8.24 10.03 -4.04
C GLY A 62 -7.99 9.53 -5.46
N LYS A 63 -7.85 10.44 -6.42
CA LYS A 63 -7.58 10.12 -7.83
C LYS A 63 -6.10 10.12 -8.20
N ALA A 64 -5.23 10.58 -7.30
CA ALA A 64 -3.81 10.68 -7.57
C ALA A 64 -3.09 9.37 -7.23
N GLU A 65 -2.54 8.70 -8.24
CA GLU A 65 -1.72 7.49 -8.07
C GLU A 65 -0.25 7.84 -7.81
N ARG A 66 0.36 7.14 -6.84
CA ARG A 66 1.77 7.19 -6.52
C ARG A 66 2.32 5.77 -6.38
N THR A 67 3.36 5.48 -7.12
CA THR A 67 4.05 4.19 -7.07
C THR A 67 5.34 4.34 -6.28
N VAL A 68 5.61 3.40 -5.37
CA VAL A 68 6.88 3.37 -4.64
C VAL A 68 8.00 3.01 -5.62
N PRO A 69 9.00 3.90 -5.84
CA PRO A 69 10.00 3.68 -6.87
C PRO A 69 10.97 2.56 -6.48
N ASN A 70 11.30 1.69 -7.43
CA ASN A 70 12.35 0.66 -7.33
C ASN A 70 12.22 -0.37 -6.19
N ILE A 71 11.05 -0.48 -5.54
CA ILE A 71 10.82 -1.42 -4.44
C ILE A 71 9.54 -2.23 -4.73
N PRO A 72 9.65 -3.38 -5.44
CA PRO A 72 8.51 -4.26 -5.64
C PRO A 72 8.23 -5.11 -4.40
N PHE A 73 6.98 -5.54 -4.23
CA PHE A 73 6.58 -6.52 -3.23
C PHE A 73 6.46 -7.90 -3.87
N ARG A 74 6.88 -8.96 -3.17
CA ARG A 74 6.74 -10.33 -3.64
C ARG A 74 5.94 -11.15 -2.62
N TYR A 75 4.84 -11.73 -3.08
CA TYR A 75 4.10 -12.74 -2.33
C TYR A 75 4.86 -14.08 -2.37
N LEU A 76 5.00 -14.73 -1.21
CA LEU A 76 5.70 -16.00 -1.03
C LEU A 76 4.72 -17.17 -0.91
#